data_AF-A0A551ZIF5-F1
#
_entry.id   AF-A0A551ZIF5-F1
#
_cell.length_a   1.000
_cell.length_b   1.000
_cell.length_c   1.000
_cell.angle_alpha   90.00
_cell.angle_beta   90.00
_cell.angle_gamma   90.00
#
_symmetry.space_group_name_H-M   'P 1'
#
loop_
_entity.id
_entity.type
_entity.pdbx_description
1 polymer ?
#
loop_
_entity_poly.entity_id
_entity_poly.type
_entity_poly.pdbx_seq_one_letter_code
_entity_poly.pdbx_strand_id
1 'polypeptide(L)' 'PNVNLVSNIGFGEGATHTSSSKSRVANLPVKEMNFPLKHPPFLLRHVEADDFTHNNNYASNLWLRFNSKIKQILN' A
#
# COMPACT_ATOMS: atom_id res chain seq x y z
N PRO A 1 15.61 -1.44 -1.11
CA PRO A 1 15.62 -2.16 -2.40
C PRO A 1 14.76 -1.38 -3.41
N ASN A 2 15.13 -1.36 -4.69
CA ASN A 2 14.43 -0.55 -5.71
C ASN A 2 13.33 -1.33 -6.46
N VAL A 3 13.10 -2.58 -6.09
CA VAL A 3 12.08 -3.45 -6.67
C VAL A 3 11.16 -3.97 -5.58
N ASN A 4 9.90 -4.25 -5.95
CA ASN A 4 8.92 -4.81 -5.04
C ASN A 4 9.17 -6.32 -4.88
N LEU A 5 9.37 -6.77 -3.64
CA LEU A 5 9.71 -8.17 -3.33
C LEU A 5 8.53 -8.97 -2.77
N VAL A 6 7.41 -8.29 -2.49
CA VAL A 6 6.25 -8.90 -1.83
C VAL A 6 4.96 -8.53 -2.56
N SER A 7 3.97 -9.41 -2.50
CA SER A 7 2.62 -9.13 -3.00
C SER A 7 1.66 -9.18 -1.83
N ASN A 8 0.80 -8.17 -1.69
CA ASN A 8 -0.23 -8.18 -0.65
C ASN A 8 -1.39 -9.07 -1.10
N ILE A 9 -1.27 -10.36 -0.80
CA ILE A 9 -2.32 -11.36 -0.97
C ILE A 9 -3.30 -11.27 0.22
N GLY A 10 -4.58 -11.56 -0.01
CA GLY A 10 -5.63 -11.42 1.03
C GLY A 10 -6.49 -10.16 0.88
N PHE A 11 -6.61 -9.59 -0.32
CA PHE A 11 -7.62 -8.60 -0.67
C PHE A 11 -8.76 -9.24 -1.46
N GLY A 12 -9.99 -8.78 -1.25
CA GLY A 12 -11.17 -9.24 -1.99
C GLY A 12 -12.07 -10.18 -1.20
N GLU A 13 -12.75 -11.05 -1.94
CA GLU A 13 -13.69 -12.02 -1.39
C GLU A 13 -13.01 -12.97 -0.39
N GLY A 14 -13.64 -13.21 0.75
CA GLY A 14 -13.08 -14.02 1.84
C GLY A 14 -12.09 -13.29 2.77
N ALA A 15 -11.73 -12.04 2.48
CA ALA A 15 -10.90 -11.24 3.39
C ALA A 15 -11.71 -10.65 4.56
N THR A 16 -11.21 -10.79 5.79
CA THR A 16 -11.90 -10.27 6.99
C THR A 16 -11.95 -8.74 7.05
N HIS A 17 -10.89 -8.06 6.59
CA HIS A 17 -10.73 -6.61 6.74
C HIS A 17 -10.39 -5.87 5.44
N THR A 18 -10.04 -6.60 4.38
CA THR A 18 -9.51 -6.07 3.11
C THR A 18 -10.40 -6.47 1.93
N SER A 19 -11.71 -6.31 2.10
CA SER A 19 -12.74 -6.81 1.16
C SER A 19 -12.70 -6.20 -0.24
N SER A 20 -11.98 -5.10 -0.45
CA SER A 20 -11.82 -4.48 -1.78
C SER A 20 -10.68 -5.13 -2.57
N SER A 21 -11.02 -5.95 -3.57
CA SER A 21 -10.04 -6.49 -4.53
C SER A 21 -9.40 -5.42 -5.42
N LYS A 22 -10.01 -4.23 -5.50
CA LYS A 22 -9.54 -3.08 -6.30
C LYS A 22 -8.60 -2.15 -5.52
N SER A 23 -8.15 -2.54 -4.33
CA SER A 23 -7.16 -1.75 -3.59
C SER A 23 -5.89 -1.57 -4.41
N ARG A 24 -5.35 -0.35 -4.44
CA ARG A 24 -4.13 -0.02 -5.21
C ARG A 24 -2.88 -0.78 -4.75
N VAL A 25 -2.92 -1.32 -3.54
CA VAL A 25 -1.82 -2.09 -2.95
C VAL A 25 -2.09 -3.59 -2.99
N ALA A 26 -3.26 -4.04 -3.49
CA ALA A 26 -3.57 -5.46 -3.62
C ALA A 26 -2.81 -6.09 -4.77
N ASN A 27 -2.31 -7.32 -4.56
CA ASN A 27 -1.75 -8.19 -5.60
C ASN A 27 -0.68 -7.51 -6.48
N LEU A 28 0.11 -6.58 -5.92
CA LEU A 28 1.17 -5.91 -6.67
C LEU A 28 2.22 -6.93 -7.15
N PRO A 29 2.67 -6.86 -8.41
CA PRO A 29 3.62 -7.83 -8.94
C PRO A 29 4.95 -7.76 -8.21
N VAL A 30 5.50 -8.94 -7.92
CA VAL A 30 6.86 -9.07 -7.41
C VAL A 30 7.86 -9.03 -8.56
N LYS A 31 9.08 -8.59 -8.26
CA LYS A 31 10.21 -8.57 -9.18
C LYS A 31 11.42 -9.17 -8.51
N GLU A 32 12.18 -9.94 -9.28
CA GLU A 32 13.42 -10.55 -8.80
C GLU A 32 14.46 -9.50 -8.41
N MET A 33 15.26 -9.85 -7.42
CA MET A 33 16.36 -9.03 -6.95
C MET A 33 17.64 -9.40 -7.71
N ASN A 34 18.32 -8.39 -8.24
CA ASN A 34 19.59 -8.59 -8.94
C ASN A 34 20.76 -8.66 -7.95
N PHE A 35 21.65 -9.62 -8.15
CA PHE A 35 22.86 -9.82 -7.37
C PHE A 35 24.13 -9.61 -8.21
N PRO A 36 25.25 -9.17 -7.61
CA PRO A 36 25.41 -8.82 -6.19
C PRO A 36 24.67 -7.53 -5.82
N LEU A 37 24.34 -7.38 -4.53
CA LEU A 37 23.64 -6.20 -4.04
C LEU A 37 24.52 -4.95 -4.16
N LYS A 38 23.94 -3.87 -4.67
CA LYS A 38 24.56 -2.55 -4.72
C LYS A 38 24.08 -1.73 -3.53
N HIS A 39 24.91 -1.57 -2.50
CA HIS A 39 24.61 -0.72 -1.36
C HIS A 39 24.96 0.75 -1.70
N PRO A 40 24.08 1.73 -1.44
CA PRO A 40 24.44 3.14 -1.58
C PRO A 40 25.54 3.54 -0.55
N PRO A 41 26.42 4.49 -0.86
CA PRO A 41 27.49 4.92 0.05
C PRO A 41 26.96 5.59 1.33
N PHE A 42 25.74 6.09 1.31
CA PHE A 42 25.03 6.68 2.45
C PHE A 42 23.51 6.50 2.27
N LEU A 43 22.76 6.62 3.37
CA LEU A 43 21.31 6.52 3.38
C LEU A 43 20.71 7.87 3.79
N LEU A 44 19.75 8.36 3.02
CA LEU A 44 19.00 9.58 3.29
C LEU A 44 17.51 9.31 3.09
N ARG A 45 16.66 10.02 3.84
CA ARG A 45 15.21 9.95 3.70
C ARG A 45 14.77 10.55 2.36
N HIS A 46 13.88 9.85 1.66
CA HIS A 46 13.26 10.37 0.43
C HIS A 46 11.89 10.98 0.76
N VAL A 47 11.87 12.25 1.18
CA VAL A 47 10.67 12.95 1.69
C VAL A 47 9.49 12.84 0.71
N GLU A 48 9.73 13.07 -0.58
CA GLU A 48 8.67 12.99 -1.59
C GLU A 48 8.04 11.60 -1.70
N ALA A 49 8.81 10.53 -1.48
CA ALA A 49 8.30 9.16 -1.55
C ALA A 49 7.48 8.83 -0.30
N ASP A 50 7.89 9.35 0.85
CA ASP A 50 7.15 9.24 2.10
C ASP A 50 5.80 9.99 2.01
N ASP A 51 5.82 11.22 1.51
CA ASP A 51 4.63 12.05 1.31
C ASP A 51 3.68 11.42 0.29
N PHE A 52 4.21 10.90 -0.82
CA PHE A 52 3.43 10.15 -1.79
C PHE A 52 2.74 8.97 -1.11
N THR A 53 3.48 8.16 -0.35
CA THR A 53 2.94 6.99 0.33
C THR A 53 1.87 7.39 1.35
N HIS A 54 2.10 8.43 2.14
CA HIS A 54 1.14 8.95 3.11
C HIS A 54 -0.16 9.35 2.42
N ASN A 55 -0.08 10.24 1.44
CA ASN A 55 -1.23 10.80 0.76
C ASN A 55 -2.04 9.76 -0.03
N ASN A 56 -1.37 8.71 -0.51
CA ASN A 56 -1.99 7.71 -1.38
C ASN A 56 -2.50 6.46 -0.66
N ASN A 57 -1.93 6.12 0.50
CA ASN A 57 -2.22 4.85 1.19
C ASN A 57 -2.81 5.04 2.59
N TYR A 58 -2.50 6.13 3.29
CA TYR A 58 -2.85 6.31 4.71
C TYR A 58 -3.72 7.53 4.99
N ALA A 59 -3.56 8.59 4.20
CA ALA A 59 -4.31 9.82 4.35
C ALA A 59 -5.81 9.52 4.18
N SER A 60 -6.55 9.76 5.25
CA SER A 60 -8.01 9.70 5.26
C SER A 60 -8.49 10.93 5.99
N ASN A 61 -9.16 11.83 5.27
CA ASN A 61 -9.80 12.95 5.91
C ASN A 61 -11.06 12.47 6.66
N LEU A 62 -11.56 13.31 7.59
CA LEU A 62 -12.71 12.97 8.43
C LEU A 62 -13.94 12.62 7.59
N TRP A 63 -14.13 13.28 6.44
CA TRP A 63 -15.21 12.99 5.50
C TRP A 63 -15.15 11.60 4.90
N LEU A 64 -13.98 11.16 4.44
CA LEU A 64 -13.77 9.81 3.92
C LEU A 64 -14.02 8.75 5.00
N ARG A 65 -13.59 9.00 6.23
CA ARG A 65 -13.84 8.11 7.38
C ARG A 65 -15.33 8.04 7.71
N PHE A 66 -15.99 9.18 7.75
CA PHE A 66 -17.43 9.28 8.00
C PHE A 66 -18.23 8.53 6.94
N ASN A 67 -17.95 8.77 5.66
CA ASN A 67 -18.62 8.07 4.55
C ASN A 67 -18.35 6.57 4.58
N SER A 68 -17.12 6.15 4.89
CA SER A 68 -16.77 4.74 5.05
C SER A 68 -17.54 4.09 6.20
N LYS A 69 -17.76 4.82 7.30
CA LYS A 69 -18.55 4.35 8.43
C LYS A 69 -20.03 4.23 8.11
N ILE A 70 -20.61 5.20 7.41
CA ILE A 70 -22.00 5.13 6.92
C ILE A 70 -22.17 3.92 6.01
N LYS A 71 -21.27 3.73 5.03
CA LYS A 71 -21.32 2.59 4.12
C LYS A 71 -21.25 1.24 4.87
N GLN A 72 -20.48 1.17 5.96
CA GLN A 72 -20.41 -0.03 6.80
C GLN A 72 -21.72 -0.31 7.54
N ILE A 73 -22.49 0.71 7.93
CA ILE A 73 -23.74 0.53 8.69
C ILE A 73 -24.92 0.20 7.76
N LEU A 74 -24.91 0.73 6.53
CA LEU A 74 -25.99 0.55 5.56
C LEU A 74 -25.88 -0.72 4.71
N ASN A 75 -24.69 -1.32 4.61
CA ASN A 75 -24.45 -2.65 4.05
C ASN A 75 -24.58 -3.73 5.12
#